data_AF-A0A5M8RV36-F1
#
_entry.id   AF-A0A5M8RV36-F1
#
_cell.length_a   1.000
_cell.length_b   1.000
_cell.length_c   1.000
_cell.angle_alpha   90.00
_cell.angle_beta   90.00
_cell.angle_gamma   90.00
#
_symmetry.space_group_name_H-M   'P 1'
#
loop_
_entity.id
_entity.type
_entity.pdbx_description
1 polymer ?
#
loop_
_entity_poly.entity_id
_entity_poly.type
_entity_poly.pdbx_seq_one_letter_code
_entity_poly.pdbx_strand_id
1 'polypeptide(L)'
;MENVNVREIINELSTRLGVAAEHVYEVLVKQQVINGIITIAFMVGALILFGIMFPKFLRKGVQHQKTLSSSYDSNPDMNIAWSLGGILLFTIVLSLIFIPIGINQIINPEYYAIKDILDLIKGN
;
A
#
# COMPACT_ATOMS: atom_id res chain seq x y z
N MET A 1 -31.42 -47.08 5.65
CA MET A 1 -29.93 -47.06 5.53
C MET A 1 -29.39 -45.71 5.00
N GLU A 2 -30.23 -44.68 4.84
CA GLU A 2 -29.88 -43.40 4.20
C GLU A 2 -29.24 -42.36 5.16
N ASN A 3 -29.60 -42.39 6.45
CA ASN A 3 -29.10 -41.44 7.46
C ASN A 3 -27.62 -41.63 7.84
N VAL A 4 -27.03 -42.80 7.55
CA VAL A 4 -25.60 -43.06 7.82
C VAL A 4 -24.72 -42.31 6.81
N ASN A 5 -25.09 -42.34 5.53
CA ASN A 5 -24.36 -41.62 4.47
C ASN A 5 -24.38 -40.10 4.66
N VAL A 6 -25.50 -39.51 5.08
CA VAL A 6 -25.58 -38.05 5.25
C VAL A 6 -24.69 -37.55 6.39
N ARG A 7 -24.64 -38.26 7.52
CA ARG A 7 -23.76 -37.89 8.66
C ARG A 7 -22.29 -38.02 8.30
N GLU A 8 -21.93 -39.04 7.54
CA GLU A 8 -20.57 -39.28 7.08
C GLU A 8 -20.13 -38.20 6.07
N ILE A 9 -21.01 -37.82 5.13
CA ILE A 9 -20.78 -36.71 4.21
C ILE A 9 -20.63 -35.37 4.96
N ILE A 10 -21.47 -35.08 5.95
CA ILE A 10 -21.37 -33.85 6.75
C ILE A 10 -20.05 -33.82 7.54
N ASN A 11 -19.65 -34.94 8.14
CA ASN A 11 -18.38 -35.04 8.86
C ASN A 11 -17.19 -34.83 7.91
N GLU A 12 -17.20 -35.47 6.75
CA GLU A 12 -16.14 -35.34 5.75
C GLU A 12 -16.06 -33.90 5.20
N LEU A 13 -17.20 -33.26 4.93
CA LEU A 13 -17.27 -31.86 4.54
C LEU A 13 -16.70 -30.95 5.64
N SER A 14 -17.08 -31.16 6.91
CA SER A 14 -16.55 -30.38 8.03
C SER A 14 -15.04 -30.54 8.19
N THR A 15 -14.50 -31.76 8.01
CA THR A 15 -13.06 -32.02 8.06
C THR A 15 -12.33 -31.30 6.92
N ARG A 16 -12.84 -31.42 5.69
CA ARG A 16 -12.23 -30.74 4.53
C ARG A 16 -12.31 -29.22 4.65
N LEU A 17 -13.42 -28.68 5.18
CA LEU A 17 -13.59 -27.26 5.45
C LEU A 17 -12.63 -26.77 6.55
N GLY A 18 -12.40 -27.57 7.60
CA GLY A 18 -11.42 -27.27 8.64
C GLY A 18 -10.00 -27.18 8.07
N VAL A 19 -9.58 -28.19 7.28
CA VAL A 19 -8.27 -28.20 6.62
C VAL A 19 -8.13 -27.04 5.63
N ALA A 20 -9.19 -26.72 4.89
CA ALA A 20 -9.20 -25.58 3.98
C ALA A 20 -9.09 -24.25 4.73
N ALA A 21 -9.77 -24.09 5.86
CA ALA A 21 -9.70 -22.89 6.69
C ALA A 21 -8.30 -22.67 7.26
N GLU A 22 -7.63 -23.73 7.71
CA GLU A 22 -6.24 -23.69 8.17
C GLU A 22 -5.30 -23.25 7.04
N HIS A 23 -5.44 -23.84 5.86
CA HIS A 23 -4.62 -23.45 4.71
C HIS A 23 -4.87 -22.00 4.27
N VAL A 24 -6.12 -21.54 4.26
CA VAL A 24 -6.44 -20.13 3.95
C VAL A 24 -5.84 -19.20 4.99
N TYR A 25 -5.89 -19.53 6.28
CA TYR A 25 -5.25 -18.73 7.32
C TYR A 25 -3.74 -18.60 7.10
N GLU A 26 -3.04 -19.71 6.85
CA GLU A 26 -1.61 -19.67 6.53
C GLU A 26 -1.28 -18.78 5.33
N VAL A 27 -2.13 -18.85 4.28
CA VAL A 27 -1.99 -18.00 3.10
C VAL A 27 -2.19 -16.52 3.45
N LEU A 28 -3.20 -16.19 4.27
CA LEU A 28 -3.46 -14.81 4.72
C LEU A 28 -2.27 -14.24 5.50
N VAL A 29 -1.67 -15.02 6.40
CA VAL A 29 -0.48 -14.60 7.16
C VAL A 29 0.68 -14.29 6.20
N LYS A 30 0.93 -15.15 5.21
CA LYS A 30 1.97 -14.89 4.20
C LYS A 30 1.66 -13.66 3.36
N GLN A 31 0.39 -13.42 3.03
CA GLN A 31 -0.04 -12.24 2.31
C GLN A 31 0.20 -10.96 3.12
N GLN A 32 0.02 -10.95 4.44
CA GLN A 32 0.32 -9.76 5.25
C GLN A 32 1.78 -9.34 5.16
N VAL A 33 2.71 -10.30 5.18
CA VAL A 33 4.14 -10.02 4.98
C VAL A 33 4.39 -9.41 3.60
N ILE A 34 3.81 -10.01 2.55
CA ILE A 34 3.93 -9.51 1.17
C ILE A 34 3.36 -8.09 1.06
N ASN A 35 2.18 -7.84 1.62
CA ASN A 35 1.52 -6.53 1.61
C ASN A 35 2.36 -5.47 2.32
N GLY A 36 2.97 -5.81 3.46
CA GLY A 36 3.87 -4.91 4.16
C GLY A 36 5.11 -4.57 3.32
N ILE A 37 5.72 -5.57 2.66
CA ILE A 37 6.89 -5.36 1.78
C ILE A 37 6.52 -4.46 0.60
N ILE A 38 5.40 -4.74 -0.08
CA ILE A 38 4.92 -3.95 -1.23
C ILE A 38 4.66 -2.50 -0.78
N THR A 39 4.01 -2.31 0.37
CA THR A 39 3.70 -0.98 0.90
C THR A 39 4.96 -0.17 1.14
N ILE A 40 5.97 -0.77 1.80
CA ILE A 40 7.24 -0.09 2.06
C ILE A 40 7.99 0.18 0.76
N ALA A 41 8.12 -0.83 -0.12
CA ALA A 41 8.83 -0.70 -1.38
C ALA A 41 8.23 0.39 -2.27
N PHE A 42 6.90 0.46 -2.35
CA PHE A 42 6.19 1.48 -3.12
C PHE A 42 6.42 2.87 -2.54
N MET A 43 6.29 3.05 -1.22
CA MET A 43 6.49 4.35 -0.56
C MET A 43 7.93 4.85 -0.70
N VAL A 44 8.92 3.97 -0.47
CA VAL A 44 10.35 4.32 -0.64
C VAL A 44 10.66 4.63 -2.11
N GLY A 45 10.15 3.83 -3.04
CA GLY A 45 10.32 4.06 -4.48
C GLY A 45 9.73 5.40 -4.93
N ALA A 46 8.53 5.75 -4.45
CA ALA A 46 7.88 7.02 -4.74
C ALA A 46 8.69 8.20 -4.19
N LEU A 47 9.18 8.11 -2.94
CA LEU A 47 10.02 9.15 -2.33
C LEU A 47 11.31 9.40 -3.11
N ILE A 48 11.99 8.32 -3.56
CA ILE A 48 13.21 8.45 -4.37
C ILE A 48 12.90 9.10 -5.72
N LEU A 49 11.84 8.65 -6.40
CA LEU A 49 11.47 9.15 -7.72
C LEU A 49 11.12 10.64 -7.67
N PHE A 50 10.23 11.04 -6.76
CA PHE A 50 9.84 12.45 -6.61
C PHE A 50 10.98 13.30 -6.05
N GLY A 51 11.80 12.76 -5.14
CA GLY A 51 12.98 13.44 -4.60
C GLY A 51 14.04 13.77 -5.66
N ILE A 52 14.17 12.93 -6.71
CA ILE A 52 15.07 13.20 -7.85
C ILE A 52 14.44 14.16 -8.86
N MET A 53 13.14 14.03 -9.13
CA MET A 53 12.44 14.86 -10.13
C MET A 53 12.28 16.31 -9.66
N PHE A 54 11.86 16.52 -8.41
CA PHE A 54 11.60 17.85 -7.86
C PHE A 54 12.75 18.87 -8.06
N PRO A 55 14.01 18.59 -7.65
CA PRO A 55 15.10 19.56 -7.82
C PRO A 55 15.46 19.80 -9.29
N LYS A 56 15.23 18.85 -10.20
CA LYS A 56 15.46 19.03 -11.64
C LYS A 56 14.48 20.03 -12.24
N PHE A 57 13.19 19.92 -11.90
CA PHE A 57 12.16 20.86 -12.37
C PHE A 57 12.28 22.23 -11.72
N LEU A 58 12.61 22.29 -10.42
CA LEU A 58 12.83 23.56 -9.73
C LEU A 58 14.02 24.32 -10.34
N ARG A 59 15.13 23.64 -10.64
CA ARG A 59 16.29 24.25 -11.31
C ARG A 59 15.94 24.76 -12.72
N LYS A 60 15.17 24.00 -13.50
CA LYS A 60 14.72 24.43 -14.83
C LYS A 60 13.84 25.67 -14.75
N GLY A 61 12.84 25.68 -13.85
CA GLY A 61 11.95 26.84 -13.66
C GLY A 61 12.70 28.11 -13.25
N VAL A 62 13.65 28.00 -12.31
CA VAL A 62 14.47 29.14 -11.86
C VAL A 62 15.42 29.63 -12.96
N GLN A 63 16.00 28.73 -13.77
CA GLN A 63 16.84 29.12 -14.91
C GLN A 63 16.02 29.84 -15.98
N HIS A 64 14.83 29.33 -16.31
CA HIS A 64 13.92 29.92 -17.28
C HIS A 64 13.48 31.34 -16.85
N GLN A 65 13.25 31.53 -15.54
CA GLN A 65 12.91 32.84 -14.98
C GLN A 65 14.08 33.84 -14.98
N LYS A 66 15.33 33.37 -14.89
CA LYS A 66 16.52 34.25 -14.98
C LYS A 66 16.83 34.73 -16.39
N THR A 67 16.46 33.96 -17.41
CA THR A 67 16.68 34.30 -18.83
C THR A 67 15.59 35.19 -19.42
N LEU A 68 14.38 35.19 -18.86
CA LEU A 68 13.31 36.09 -19.27
C LEU A 68 13.22 37.27 -18.30
N SER A 69 13.75 38.42 -18.72
CA SER A 69 13.50 39.69 -18.06
C SER A 69 12.05 40.11 -18.30
N SER A 70 11.28 40.24 -17.22
CA SER A 70 10.15 41.16 -17.13
C SER A 70 8.94 40.93 -18.05
N SER A 71 8.39 39.72 -18.11
CA SER A 71 6.99 39.58 -18.52
C SER A 71 6.27 38.58 -17.65
N TYR A 72 5.06 38.97 -17.25
CA TYR A 72 4.07 38.25 -16.45
C TYR A 72 3.55 37.00 -17.20
N ASP A 73 4.44 36.29 -17.88
CA ASP A 73 4.13 35.10 -18.64
C ASP A 73 4.13 33.93 -17.66
N SER A 74 3.03 33.19 -17.63
CA SER A 74 2.82 32.08 -16.71
C SER A 74 3.85 30.99 -16.99
N ASN A 75 4.99 31.03 -16.29
CA ASN A 75 6.10 30.13 -16.53
C ASN A 75 5.66 28.68 -16.24
N PRO A 76 5.40 27.86 -17.28
CA PRO A 76 4.77 26.55 -17.11
C PRO A 76 5.65 25.61 -16.30
N ASP A 77 6.98 25.76 -16.40
CA ASP A 77 7.95 24.98 -15.62
C ASP A 77 7.87 25.26 -14.12
N MET A 78 7.55 26.50 -13.72
CA MET A 78 7.38 26.87 -12.32
C MET A 78 6.09 26.27 -11.76
N ASN A 79 4.99 26.30 -12.52
CA ASN A 79 3.72 25.68 -12.12
C ASN A 79 3.84 24.16 -11.97
N ILE A 80 4.62 23.52 -12.84
CA ILE A 80 4.96 22.09 -12.76
C ILE A 80 5.79 21.82 -11.50
N ALA A 81 6.78 22.67 -11.19
CA ALA A 81 7.59 22.52 -9.99
C ALA A 81 6.77 22.65 -8.69
N TRP A 82 5.85 23.60 -8.60
CA TRP A 82 4.93 23.74 -7.45
C TRP A 82 4.01 22.53 -7.30
N SER A 83 3.43 22.05 -8.41
CA SER A 83 2.60 20.84 -8.41
C SER A 83 3.38 19.60 -7.95
N LEU A 84 4.59 19.39 -8.47
CA LEU A 84 5.48 18.31 -8.04
C LEU A 84 5.90 18.44 -6.58
N GLY A 85 6.11 19.66 -6.09
CA GLY A 85 6.39 19.92 -4.68
C GLY A 85 5.23 19.55 -3.78
N GLY A 86 4.00 19.88 -4.18
CA GLY A 86 2.78 19.47 -3.47
C GLY A 86 2.63 17.95 -3.42
N ILE A 87 2.84 17.25 -4.54
CA ILE A 87 2.79 15.78 -4.61
C ILE A 87 3.88 15.15 -3.73
N LEU A 88 5.10 15.69 -3.75
CA LEU A 88 6.19 15.20 -2.91
C LEU A 88 5.85 15.36 -1.42
N LEU A 89 5.35 16.52 -1.01
CA LEU A 89 4.95 16.77 0.38
C LEU A 89 3.82 15.84 0.80
N PHE A 90 2.81 15.65 -0.04
CA PHE A 90 1.73 14.69 0.21
C PHE A 90 2.25 13.25 0.34
N THR A 91 3.17 12.84 -0.53
CA THR A 91 3.81 11.52 -0.47
C THR A 91 4.59 11.33 0.83
N ILE A 92 5.31 12.36 1.29
CA ILE A 92 6.02 12.32 2.59
C ILE A 92 5.02 12.11 3.73
N VAL A 93 3.91 12.87 3.76
CA VAL A 93 2.89 12.73 4.80
C VAL A 93 2.28 11.33 4.80
N LEU A 94 1.92 10.78 3.65
CA LEU A 94 1.42 9.41 3.54
C LEU A 94 2.46 8.39 4.01
N SER A 95 3.73 8.58 3.65
CA SER A 95 4.80 7.65 4.03
C SER A 95 4.95 7.51 5.55
N LEU A 96 4.71 8.58 6.32
CA LEU A 96 4.74 8.55 7.79
C LEU A 96 3.64 7.68 8.40
N ILE A 97 2.54 7.46 7.68
CA ILE A 97 1.42 6.63 8.12
C ILE A 97 1.59 5.19 7.63
N PHE A 98 1.89 5.02 6.33
CA PHE A 98 1.88 3.72 5.68
C PHE A 98 3.15 2.89 5.92
N ILE A 99 4.32 3.50 6.10
CA ILE A 99 5.55 2.75 6.38
C ILE A 99 5.46 2.02 7.73
N PRO A 100 5.05 2.67 8.85
CA PRO A 100 4.85 1.96 10.11
C PRO A 100 3.81 0.83 10.01
N ILE A 101 2.73 1.02 9.26
CA ILE A 101 1.73 -0.03 9.03
C ILE A 101 2.36 -1.22 8.30
N GLY A 102 3.11 -0.98 7.23
CA GLY A 102 3.79 -2.05 6.49
C GLY A 102 4.83 -2.79 7.33
N ILE A 103 5.56 -2.08 8.19
CA ILE A 103 6.50 -2.70 9.14
C ILE A 103 5.76 -3.60 10.13
N ASN A 104 4.64 -3.12 10.70
CA ASN A 104 3.85 -3.90 11.63
C ASN A 104 3.20 -5.14 10.97
N GLN A 105 2.81 -5.06 9.70
CA GLN A 105 2.33 -6.20 8.93
C GLN A 105 3.41 -7.27 8.72
N ILE A 106 4.68 -6.88 8.59
CA ILE A 106 5.81 -7.81 8.46
C ILE A 106 6.20 -8.43 9.80
N ILE A 107 6.23 -7.62 10.86
CA ILE A 107 6.67 -8.06 12.20
C ILE A 107 5.59 -8.92 12.88
N ASN A 108 4.32 -8.56 12.70
CA ASN A 108 3.20 -9.25 13.34
C ASN A 108 2.09 -9.60 12.31
N PRO A 109 2.38 -10.46 11.32
CA PRO A 109 1.45 -10.76 10.24
C PRO A 109 0.20 -11.52 10.73
N GLU A 110 0.33 -12.33 11.79
CA GLU A 110 -0.77 -13.08 12.38
C GLU A 110 -1.84 -12.16 12.96
N TYR A 111 -1.43 -11.12 13.70
CA TYR A 111 -2.36 -10.12 14.22
C TYR A 111 -3.16 -9.44 13.10
N TYR A 112 -2.49 -9.07 11.99
CA TYR A 112 -3.17 -8.44 10.86
C TYR A 112 -4.06 -9.42 10.10
N ALA A 113 -3.67 -10.68 9.95
CA ALA A 113 -4.53 -11.69 9.34
C ALA A 113 -5.82 -11.91 10.15
N ILE A 114 -5.71 -11.98 11.49
CA ILE A 114 -6.87 -12.09 12.37
C ILE A 114 -7.71 -10.82 12.32
N LYS A 115 -7.08 -9.65 12.32
CA LYS A 115 -7.77 -8.36 12.20
C LYS A 115 -8.58 -8.29 10.89
N ASP A 116 -8.00 -8.71 9.77
CA ASP A 116 -8.67 -8.72 8.47
C ASP A 116 -9.86 -9.70 8.47
N ILE A 117 -9.72 -10.87 9.10
CA ILE A 117 -10.83 -11.83 9.29
C ILE A 117 -11.93 -11.21 10.15
N LEU A 118 -11.58 -10.52 11.25
CA LEU A 118 -12.54 -9.86 12.12
C LEU A 118 -13.26 -8.71 11.42
N ASP A 119 -12.55 -7.92 10.61
CA ASP A 119 -13.12 -6.83 9.84
C ASP A 119 -14.07 -7.36 8.74
N LEU A 120 -13.71 -8.49 8.10
CA LEU A 120 -14.58 -9.20 7.16
C LEU A 120 -15.87 -9.71 7.83
N ILE A 121 -15.76 -10.31 9.02
CA ILE A 121 -16.92 -10.83 9.77
C ILE A 121 -17.80 -9.70 10.30
N LYS A 122 -17.21 -8.58 10.72
CA LYS A 122 -17.95 -7.40 11.15
C LYS A 122 -18.74 -6.74 10.01
N GLY A 123 -18.49 -7.13 8.76
CA GLY A 123 -19.21 -6.61 7.60
C GLY A 123 -18.77 -5.22 7.18
N ASN A 124 -17.47 -4.91 7.31
CA ASN A 124 -16.88 -3.80 6.57
C ASN A 124 -16.80 -4.11 5.07
#